data_AF-A0AAP2DSM6-F1
#
_entry.id   AF-A0AAP2DSM6-F1
#
_cell.length_a   1.000
_cell.length_b   1.000
_cell.length_c   1.000
_cell.angle_alpha   90.00
_cell.angle_beta   90.00
_cell.angle_gamma   90.00
#
_symmetry.space_group_name_H-M   'P 1'
#
loop_
_entity.id
_entity.type
_entity.pdbx_description
1 polymer ?
#
loop_
_entity_poly.entity_id
_entity_poly.type
_entity_poly.pdbx_seq_one_letter_code
_entity_poly.pdbx_strand_id
1 'polypeptide(L)'
;MVKKTGWFLFFVAMAAACLEEPECFSLNNNFVGIAFKKLSNNTRDTVVFTGITADGTDFVWLADTAAMTGIDSLRLNYFKDSTVFHFQSGNVASELHLSYLTQAQFVSEDCGQRFVLSNLKVTKSSGFDSVRVVGTVPKKKGTSGTNIEIYRCPLTNLAKFTFVSPVQLKQITANYAPGAITYSEEERSDVYVPLDSTAQTSTFVFNFLDGSTRTLKVDYTRTGRKLFNACGWQTVLSGLKVDTVATTFTEATVGKTNIQDPPLTNIAITF
;
A
#
# COMPACT_ATOMS: atom_id res chain seq x y z
N MET A 1 -56.99 34.09 21.55
CA MET A 1 -56.14 33.77 20.38
C MET A 1 -54.66 34.14 20.52
N VAL A 2 -54.22 34.77 21.63
CA VAL A 2 -52.85 35.33 21.78
C VAL A 2 -51.78 34.32 22.27
N LYS A 3 -52.17 33.15 22.80
CA LYS A 3 -51.21 32.17 23.37
C LYS A 3 -50.36 31.39 22.34
N LYS A 4 -50.77 31.30 21.06
CA LYS A 4 -50.04 30.53 20.04
C LYS A 4 -48.90 31.31 19.38
N THR A 5 -48.98 32.64 19.34
CA THR A 5 -48.01 33.51 18.66
C THR A 5 -46.71 33.66 19.45
N GLY A 6 -46.78 33.66 20.79
CA GLY A 6 -45.59 33.78 21.66
C GLY A 6 -44.64 32.58 21.56
N TRP A 7 -45.18 31.37 21.37
CA TRP A 7 -44.37 30.16 21.18
C TRP A 7 -43.60 30.17 19.85
N PHE A 8 -44.18 30.75 18.80
CA PHE A 8 -43.50 30.86 17.50
C PHE A 8 -42.34 31.85 17.54
N LEU A 9 -42.52 32.99 18.23
CA LEU A 9 -41.46 33.99 18.44
C LEU A 9 -40.28 33.44 19.27
N PHE A 10 -40.56 32.61 20.28
CA PHE A 10 -39.52 31.93 21.05
C PHE A 10 -38.69 30.96 20.20
N PHE A 11 -39.34 30.15 19.35
CA PHE A 11 -38.63 29.24 18.45
C PHE A 11 -37.82 29.97 17.37
N VAL A 12 -38.33 31.08 16.84
CA VAL A 12 -37.58 31.90 15.88
C VAL A 12 -36.37 32.56 16.54
N ALA A 13 -36.49 33.04 17.79
CA ALA A 13 -35.37 33.59 18.54
C ALA A 13 -34.31 32.54 18.88
N MET A 14 -34.71 31.31 19.25
CA MET A 14 -33.75 30.20 19.44
C MET A 14 -33.09 29.76 18.13
N ALA A 15 -33.84 29.71 17.02
CA ALA A 15 -33.27 29.35 15.72
C ALA A 15 -32.29 30.42 15.23
N ALA A 16 -32.61 31.71 15.40
CA ALA A 16 -31.72 32.82 15.04
C ALA A 16 -30.47 32.88 15.92
N ALA A 17 -30.57 32.56 17.21
CA ALA A 17 -29.43 32.52 18.13
C ALA A 17 -28.43 31.38 17.81
N CYS A 18 -28.87 30.31 17.13
CA CYS A 18 -27.97 29.25 16.65
C CYS A 18 -27.45 29.48 15.21
N LEU A 19 -27.87 30.55 14.52
CA LEU A 19 -27.58 30.77 13.10
C LEU A 19 -26.33 31.63 12.85
N GLU A 20 -25.70 32.17 13.91
CA GLU A 20 -24.56 33.08 13.80
C GLU A 20 -23.28 32.60 14.50
N GLU A 21 -23.17 31.33 14.91
CA GLU A 21 -21.83 30.83 15.26
C GLU A 21 -21.03 30.66 13.97
N PRO A 22 -19.97 31.47 13.73
CA PRO A 22 -19.12 31.27 12.57
C PRO A 22 -18.59 29.83 12.64
N GLU A 23 -18.66 29.10 11.53
CA GLU A 23 -18.16 27.73 11.47
C GLU A 23 -16.64 27.70 11.70
N CYS A 24 -16.19 27.74 12.96
CA CYS A 24 -14.78 27.68 13.35
C CYS A 24 -14.22 26.24 13.26
N PHE A 25 -14.98 25.31 12.67
CA PHE A 25 -14.61 23.90 12.60
C PHE A 25 -13.56 23.65 11.50
N SER A 26 -12.52 22.89 11.85
CA SER A 26 -11.49 22.40 10.92
C SER A 26 -10.77 23.49 10.10
N LEU A 27 -10.42 24.60 10.75
CA LEU A 27 -9.69 25.70 10.13
C LEU A 27 -8.24 25.36 9.76
N ASN A 28 -7.66 24.34 10.40
CA ASN A 28 -6.29 23.89 10.17
C ASN A 28 -6.22 22.98 8.94
N ASN A 29 -5.15 23.13 8.17
CA ASN A 29 -4.83 22.25 7.05
C ASN A 29 -3.69 21.29 7.42
N ASN A 30 -3.87 20.54 8.52
CA ASN A 30 -2.84 19.68 9.10
C ASN A 30 -2.98 18.20 8.72
N PHE A 31 -3.62 17.88 7.60
CA PHE A 31 -3.74 16.50 7.12
C PHE A 31 -2.89 16.29 5.86
N VAL A 32 -2.26 15.12 5.74
CA VAL A 32 -1.51 14.73 4.55
C VAL A 32 -2.11 13.45 3.98
N GLY A 33 -2.29 13.44 2.66
CA GLY A 33 -2.72 12.25 1.93
C GLY A 33 -1.53 11.54 1.30
N ILE A 34 -1.47 10.22 1.43
CA ILE A 34 -0.46 9.35 0.84
C ILE A 34 -1.12 8.40 -0.18
N ALA A 35 -0.53 8.25 -1.36
CA ALA A 35 -0.90 7.19 -2.31
C ALA A 35 0.25 6.21 -2.47
N PHE A 36 -0.06 4.91 -2.49
CA PHE A 36 0.91 3.86 -2.75
C PHE A 36 0.86 3.49 -4.23
N LYS A 37 2.03 3.39 -4.86
CA LYS A 37 2.15 3.18 -6.30
C LYS A 37 3.25 2.19 -6.66
N LYS A 38 3.08 1.54 -7.80
CA LYS A 38 4.13 0.70 -8.41
C LYS A 38 4.98 1.57 -9.31
N LEU A 39 6.31 1.50 -9.15
CA LEU A 39 7.20 2.30 -9.96
C LEU A 39 7.20 1.89 -11.44
N SER A 40 6.89 0.62 -11.74
CA SER A 40 6.90 0.08 -13.11
C SER A 40 5.89 0.73 -14.04
N ASN A 41 4.70 1.06 -13.54
CA ASN A 41 3.57 1.51 -14.36
C ASN A 41 2.78 2.67 -13.75
N ASN A 42 3.23 3.22 -12.61
CA ASN A 42 2.57 4.31 -11.88
C ASN A 42 1.11 4.02 -11.46
N THR A 43 0.68 2.76 -11.49
CA THR A 43 -0.64 2.35 -10.99
C THR A 43 -0.64 2.25 -9.47
N ARG A 44 -1.85 2.29 -8.87
CA ARG A 44 -2.02 2.11 -7.42
C ARG A 44 -1.45 0.75 -7.00
N ASP A 45 -0.74 0.78 -5.89
CA ASP A 45 -0.24 -0.41 -5.22
C ASP A 45 -1.05 -0.68 -3.96
N THR A 46 -1.13 -1.95 -3.59
CA THR A 46 -1.86 -2.39 -2.41
C THR A 46 -0.88 -2.80 -1.34
N VAL A 47 -0.96 -2.14 -0.18
CA VAL A 47 -0.09 -2.39 0.97
C VAL A 47 -0.91 -2.78 2.18
N VAL A 48 -0.31 -3.53 3.09
CA VAL A 48 -0.91 -3.90 4.38
C VAL A 48 0.00 -3.36 5.47
N PHE A 49 -0.51 -2.42 6.26
CA PHE A 49 0.13 -1.99 7.49
C PHE A 49 -0.64 -2.57 8.66
N THR A 50 0.04 -2.84 9.77
CA THR A 50 -0.58 -3.22 11.05
C THR A 50 -0.79 -2.00 11.94
N GLY A 51 -0.01 -0.94 11.74
CA GLY A 51 -0.18 0.31 12.48
C GLY A 51 0.59 1.47 11.89
N ILE A 52 0.09 2.68 12.12
CA ILE A 52 0.77 3.93 11.79
C ILE A 52 0.67 4.87 12.99
N THR A 53 1.79 5.37 13.46
CA THR A 53 1.87 6.37 14.53
C THR A 53 2.59 7.63 14.05
N ALA A 54 2.37 8.74 14.74
CA ALA A 54 3.03 10.01 14.40
C ALA A 54 3.55 10.74 15.64
N ASP A 55 4.82 11.14 15.60
CA ASP A 55 5.52 11.73 16.73
C ASP A 55 4.90 13.05 17.19
N GLY A 56 4.66 13.15 18.51
CA GLY A 56 4.10 14.35 19.13
C GLY A 56 2.63 14.61 18.75
N THR A 57 1.93 13.59 18.27
CA THR A 57 0.48 13.61 18.08
C THR A 57 -0.15 12.45 18.86
N ASP A 58 -1.44 12.56 19.13
CA ASP A 58 -2.30 11.48 19.63
C ASP A 58 -2.74 10.51 18.52
N PHE A 59 -2.20 10.66 17.31
CA PHE A 59 -2.59 9.86 16.16
C PHE A 59 -2.03 8.45 16.26
N VAL A 60 -2.93 7.50 16.47
CA VAL A 60 -2.67 6.08 16.31
C VAL A 60 -3.70 5.56 15.32
N TRP A 61 -3.22 5.14 14.16
CA TRP A 61 -4.04 4.40 13.21
C TRP A 61 -3.72 2.92 13.37
N LEU A 62 -4.69 2.17 13.88
CA LEU A 62 -4.63 0.71 13.93
C LEU A 62 -5.37 0.19 12.70
N ALA A 63 -4.67 -0.60 11.90
CA ALA A 63 -5.30 -1.25 10.76
C ALA A 63 -6.18 -2.38 11.25
N ASP A 64 -7.43 -2.42 10.78
CA ASP A 64 -7.97 -3.73 10.38
C ASP A 64 -7.12 -4.22 9.21
N THR A 65 -6.81 -5.50 9.16
CA THR A 65 -5.88 -6.17 8.21
C THR A 65 -6.18 -5.98 6.70
N ALA A 66 -7.12 -5.09 6.36
CA ALA A 66 -7.49 -4.73 5.01
C ALA A 66 -6.35 -4.07 4.24
N ALA A 67 -6.20 -4.53 3.01
CA ALA A 67 -5.23 -4.03 2.07
C ALA A 67 -5.65 -2.63 1.56
N MET A 68 -4.74 -1.64 1.59
CA MET A 68 -5.03 -0.25 1.24
C MET A 68 -4.23 0.22 0.03
N THR A 69 -4.77 1.20 -0.72
CA THR A 69 -4.06 1.84 -1.85
C THR A 69 -3.61 3.27 -1.59
N GLY A 70 -4.03 3.83 -0.44
CA GLY A 70 -3.68 5.17 0.00
C GLY A 70 -4.26 5.45 1.38
N ILE A 71 -3.81 6.55 1.98
CA ILE A 71 -4.27 7.06 3.26
C ILE A 71 -4.59 8.53 3.07
N ASP A 72 -5.85 8.93 3.23
CA ASP A 72 -6.26 10.30 2.92
C ASP A 72 -6.01 11.30 4.06
N SER A 73 -5.83 10.83 5.29
CA SER A 73 -5.90 11.68 6.49
C SER A 73 -4.86 11.34 7.58
N LEU A 74 -3.57 11.43 7.26
CA LEU A 74 -2.52 11.40 8.29
C LEU A 74 -2.37 12.78 8.93
N ARG A 75 -2.41 12.85 10.26
CA ARG A 75 -2.36 14.11 11.02
C ARG A 75 -0.91 14.60 11.20
N LEU A 76 -0.63 15.83 10.81
CA LEU A 76 0.63 16.54 11.07
C LEU A 76 0.56 17.27 12.43
N ASN A 77 1.70 17.36 13.09
CA ASN A 77 1.91 18.11 14.32
C ASN A 77 2.08 19.61 14.02
N TYR A 78 1.00 20.38 14.09
CA TYR A 78 1.04 21.82 13.82
C TYR A 78 1.67 22.67 14.94
N PHE A 79 2.20 22.06 16.01
CA PHE A 79 3.00 22.76 17.02
C PHE A 79 4.52 22.66 16.76
N LYS A 80 4.91 21.94 15.71
CA LYS A 80 6.31 21.77 15.28
C LYS A 80 6.38 21.94 13.77
N ASP A 81 7.57 22.25 13.25
CA ASP A 81 7.80 22.35 11.80
C ASP A 81 8.14 21.01 11.13
N SER A 82 7.86 19.91 11.84
CA SER A 82 8.08 18.56 11.33
C SER A 82 7.21 17.52 12.03
N THR A 83 6.88 16.46 11.30
CA THR A 83 6.24 15.24 11.82
C THR A 83 6.98 14.02 11.31
N VAL A 84 7.21 13.04 12.18
CA VAL A 84 7.74 11.71 11.80
C VAL A 84 6.61 10.71 11.89
N PHE A 85 6.35 9.98 10.81
CA PHE A 85 5.41 8.87 10.77
C PHE A 85 6.15 7.55 10.82
N HIS A 86 5.68 6.64 11.67
CA HIS A 86 6.18 5.27 11.77
C HIS A 86 5.12 4.32 11.23
N PHE A 87 5.49 3.52 10.23
CA PHE A 87 4.63 2.54 9.59
C PHE A 87 5.11 1.14 9.98
N GLN A 88 4.19 0.32 10.50
CA GLN A 88 4.46 -1.07 10.81
C GLN A 88 3.78 -1.97 9.76
N SER A 89 4.52 -2.90 9.16
CA SER A 89 3.98 -3.93 8.26
C SER A 89 4.61 -5.29 8.63
N GLY A 90 3.87 -6.09 9.40
CA GLY A 90 4.42 -7.33 9.97
C GLY A 90 5.64 -7.03 10.85
N ASN A 91 6.80 -7.56 10.45
CA ASN A 91 8.08 -7.35 11.15
C ASN A 91 8.92 -6.20 10.56
N VAL A 92 8.42 -5.50 9.54
CA VAL A 92 9.11 -4.40 8.89
C VAL A 92 8.59 -3.07 9.43
N ALA A 93 9.50 -2.23 9.91
CA ALA A 93 9.23 -0.85 10.30
C ALA A 93 9.76 0.10 9.23
N SER A 94 8.96 1.08 8.84
CA SER A 94 9.33 2.15 7.90
C SER A 94 9.05 3.52 8.51
N GLU A 95 9.84 4.52 8.14
CA GLU A 95 9.70 5.89 8.65
C GLU A 95 9.55 6.89 7.51
N LEU A 96 8.69 7.89 7.72
CA LEU A 96 8.56 9.04 6.82
C LEU A 96 8.65 10.33 7.62
N HIS A 97 9.70 11.10 7.36
CA HIS A 97 9.96 12.39 8.02
C HIS A 97 9.50 13.51 7.11
N LEU A 98 8.54 14.28 7.56
CA LEU A 98 8.00 15.43 6.85
C LEU A 98 8.37 16.72 7.56
N SER A 99 8.80 17.72 6.79
CA SER A 99 8.97 19.10 7.27
C SER A 99 8.00 20.03 6.56
N TYR A 100 7.59 21.10 7.24
CA TYR A 100 6.69 22.12 6.69
C TYR A 100 6.89 23.42 7.46
N LEU A 101 6.33 24.51 6.94
CA LEU A 101 6.28 25.81 7.61
C LEU A 101 4.94 25.95 8.32
N THR A 102 4.97 26.25 9.61
CA THR A 102 3.78 26.50 10.43
C THR A 102 3.59 27.99 10.61
N GLN A 103 2.41 28.51 10.26
CA GLN A 103 2.06 29.92 10.48
C GLN A 103 0.77 30.03 11.27
N ALA A 104 0.83 30.72 12.42
CA ALA A 104 -0.38 31.09 13.15
C ALA A 104 -1.10 32.23 12.42
N GLN A 105 -2.42 32.13 12.31
CA GLN A 105 -3.29 33.17 11.76
C GLN A 105 -4.47 33.37 12.69
N PHE A 106 -4.75 34.62 13.05
CA PHE A 106 -5.97 34.96 13.76
C PHE A 106 -7.12 35.07 12.75
N VAL A 107 -8.20 34.32 12.97
CA VAL A 107 -9.35 34.31 12.08
C VAL A 107 -10.34 35.41 12.47
N SER A 108 -10.74 35.41 13.73
CA SER A 108 -11.59 36.41 14.37
C SER A 108 -11.40 36.32 15.88
N GLU A 109 -12.00 37.24 16.63
CA GLU A 109 -12.04 37.19 18.09
C GLU A 109 -12.73 35.89 18.57
N ASP A 110 -13.83 35.51 17.91
CA ASP A 110 -14.64 34.34 18.30
C ASP A 110 -13.99 33.00 17.94
N CYS A 111 -13.32 32.90 16.78
CA CYS A 111 -12.70 31.64 16.33
C CYS A 111 -11.26 31.45 16.85
N GLY A 112 -10.63 32.50 17.35
CA GLY A 112 -9.25 32.48 17.80
C GLY A 112 -8.21 32.22 16.70
N GLN A 113 -7.09 31.63 17.10
CA GLN A 113 -5.98 31.34 16.20
C GLN A 113 -6.15 29.98 15.49
N ARG A 114 -5.74 29.93 14.22
CA ARG A 114 -5.55 28.71 13.44
C ARG A 114 -4.10 28.56 13.01
N PHE A 115 -3.68 27.35 12.72
CA PHE A 115 -2.37 27.05 12.17
C PHE A 115 -2.48 26.63 10.71
N VAL A 116 -1.82 27.39 9.84
CA VAL A 116 -1.73 27.10 8.41
C VAL A 116 -0.35 26.52 8.12
N LEU A 117 -0.34 25.31 7.57
CA LEU A 117 0.86 24.59 7.19
C LEU A 117 1.11 24.77 5.69
N SER A 118 2.37 24.95 5.31
CA SER A 118 2.76 25.11 3.91
C SER A 118 4.16 24.54 3.65
N ASN A 119 4.60 24.51 2.39
CA ASN A 119 5.96 24.09 2.01
C ASN A 119 6.31 22.67 2.51
N LEU A 120 5.35 21.75 2.42
CA LEU A 120 5.51 20.35 2.79
C LEU A 120 6.63 19.71 1.97
N LYS A 121 7.58 19.08 2.65
CA LYS A 121 8.72 18.37 2.06
C LYS A 121 8.93 17.05 2.79
N VAL A 122 9.49 16.09 2.07
CA VAL A 122 10.03 14.85 2.64
C VAL A 122 11.50 15.09 2.89
N THR A 123 11.93 15.03 4.15
CA THR A 123 13.33 15.25 4.55
C THR A 123 14.10 13.94 4.68
N LYS A 124 13.42 12.87 5.09
CA LYS A 124 13.97 11.53 5.21
C LYS A 124 12.88 10.49 5.02
N SER A 125 13.23 9.37 4.40
CA SER A 125 12.39 8.19 4.28
C SER A 125 13.24 6.95 4.52
N SER A 126 12.76 6.02 5.33
CA SER A 126 13.40 4.73 5.61
C SER A 126 12.39 3.61 5.40
N GLY A 127 12.82 2.50 4.79
CA GLY A 127 11.94 1.35 4.48
C GLY A 127 11.04 1.53 3.24
N PHE A 128 11.10 2.68 2.57
CA PHE A 128 10.43 2.93 1.29
C PHE A 128 11.43 3.02 0.16
N ASP A 129 11.08 2.47 -1.00
CA ASP A 129 11.97 2.47 -2.17
C ASP A 129 12.10 3.86 -2.80
N SER A 130 10.99 4.60 -2.91
CA SER A 130 11.00 5.97 -3.42
C SER A 130 9.80 6.75 -2.90
N VAL A 131 10.01 8.03 -2.59
CA VAL A 131 8.97 8.94 -2.12
C VAL A 131 8.98 10.21 -2.96
N ARG A 132 7.80 10.65 -3.38
CA ARG A 132 7.62 11.87 -4.17
C ARG A 132 6.58 12.78 -3.52
N VAL A 133 6.89 14.06 -3.40
CA VAL A 133 5.91 15.08 -3.01
C VAL A 133 5.20 15.59 -4.26
N VAL A 134 3.88 15.40 -4.31
CA VAL A 134 3.01 15.91 -5.40
C VAL A 134 2.17 17.12 -5.00
N GLY A 135 2.03 17.37 -3.69
CA GLY A 135 1.31 18.53 -3.17
C GLY A 135 2.01 19.10 -1.93
N THR A 136 2.44 20.36 -2.01
CA THR A 136 3.23 21.03 -0.96
C THR A 136 2.38 21.72 0.12
N VAL A 137 1.05 21.77 -0.07
CA VAL A 137 0.11 22.33 0.90
C VAL A 137 -0.70 21.18 1.48
N PRO A 138 -0.57 20.89 2.80
CA PRO A 138 -1.40 19.86 3.41
C PRO A 138 -2.87 20.29 3.46
N LYS A 139 -3.76 19.34 3.69
CA LYS A 139 -5.21 19.43 3.49
C LYS A 139 -5.95 19.69 4.79
N LYS A 140 -7.18 20.19 4.64
CA LYS A 140 -8.17 20.24 5.72
C LYS A 140 -8.72 18.84 5.98
N LYS A 141 -9.26 18.62 7.18
CA LYS A 141 -9.96 17.38 7.53
C LYS A 141 -11.11 17.13 6.55
N GLY A 142 -11.30 15.88 6.14
CA GLY A 142 -12.40 15.48 5.24
C GLY A 142 -12.20 15.87 3.77
N THR A 143 -11.09 16.50 3.40
CA THR A 143 -10.77 16.76 1.99
C THR A 143 -9.91 15.63 1.42
N SER A 144 -10.31 15.06 0.29
CA SER A 144 -9.56 13.99 -0.36
C SER A 144 -8.37 14.50 -1.16
N GLY A 145 -7.45 13.59 -1.47
CA GLY A 145 -6.40 13.79 -2.46
C GLY A 145 -5.03 13.35 -1.95
N THR A 146 -4.00 13.55 -2.76
CA THR A 146 -2.64 13.07 -2.48
C THR A 146 -1.67 14.21 -2.35
N ASN A 147 -0.85 14.20 -1.30
CA ASN A 147 0.30 15.09 -1.15
C ASN A 147 1.60 14.35 -1.40
N ILE A 148 1.64 13.06 -1.05
CA ILE A 148 2.83 12.22 -1.11
C ILE A 148 2.49 10.95 -1.86
N GLU A 149 3.36 10.55 -2.76
CA GLU A 149 3.31 9.25 -3.42
C GLU A 149 4.50 8.42 -2.95
N ILE A 150 4.21 7.24 -2.44
CA ILE A 150 5.21 6.25 -2.05
C ILE A 150 5.21 5.18 -3.13
N TYR A 151 6.37 4.95 -3.72
CA TYR A 151 6.58 3.99 -4.78
C TYR A 151 7.30 2.77 -4.23
N ARG A 152 6.82 1.58 -4.60
CA ARG A 152 7.60 0.35 -4.47
C ARG A 152 8.32 0.01 -5.77
N CYS A 153 9.50 -0.58 -5.62
CA CYS A 153 10.27 -1.12 -6.72
C CYS A 153 9.57 -2.33 -7.35
N PRO A 154 9.86 -2.61 -8.65
CA PRO A 154 9.29 -3.77 -9.31
C PRO A 154 9.76 -5.07 -8.66
N LEU A 155 8.83 -6.01 -8.45
CA LEU A 155 9.14 -7.38 -8.03
C LEU A 155 9.64 -8.16 -9.26
N THR A 156 10.95 -8.33 -9.35
CA THR A 156 11.65 -8.90 -10.52
C THR A 156 11.77 -10.43 -10.49
N ASN A 157 11.28 -11.05 -9.42
CA ASN A 157 11.29 -12.51 -9.24
C ASN A 157 9.90 -13.10 -8.96
N LEU A 158 8.82 -12.32 -8.99
CA LEU A 158 7.48 -12.85 -8.72
C LEU A 158 6.84 -13.39 -10.01
N ALA A 159 6.65 -14.70 -10.11
CA ALA A 159 6.00 -15.34 -11.24
C ALA A 159 4.52 -15.62 -10.94
N LYS A 160 3.64 -15.43 -11.93
CA LYS A 160 2.25 -15.90 -11.85
C LYS A 160 2.12 -17.25 -12.55
N PHE A 161 1.66 -18.25 -11.82
CA PHE A 161 1.27 -19.54 -12.36
C PHE A 161 -0.25 -19.61 -12.43
N THR A 162 -0.78 -20.07 -13.56
CA THR A 162 -2.22 -20.22 -13.78
C THR A 162 -2.54 -21.68 -14.02
N PHE A 163 -3.56 -22.20 -13.34
CA PHE A 163 -4.09 -23.53 -13.56
C PHE A 163 -5.19 -23.45 -14.63
N VAL A 164 -5.15 -24.35 -15.60
CA VAL A 164 -6.17 -24.42 -16.67
C VAL A 164 -7.55 -24.71 -16.09
N SER A 165 -7.60 -25.57 -15.07
CA SER A 165 -8.78 -25.81 -14.24
C SER A 165 -8.51 -25.31 -12.81
N PRO A 166 -9.48 -24.66 -12.13
CA PRO A 166 -9.32 -24.29 -10.73
C PRO A 166 -8.94 -25.49 -9.87
N VAL A 167 -8.09 -25.27 -8.86
CA VAL A 167 -7.59 -26.30 -7.96
C VAL A 167 -7.75 -25.87 -6.50
N GLN A 168 -7.95 -26.83 -5.60
CA GLN A 168 -7.90 -26.60 -4.16
C GLN A 168 -6.48 -26.87 -3.62
N LEU A 169 -5.73 -25.79 -3.41
CA LEU A 169 -4.35 -25.85 -2.94
C LEU A 169 -4.30 -25.80 -1.42
N LYS A 170 -3.54 -26.70 -0.82
CA LYS A 170 -3.23 -26.65 0.61
C LYS A 170 -2.04 -25.73 0.86
N GLN A 171 -0.93 -26.00 0.18
CA GLN A 171 0.31 -25.25 0.36
C GLN A 171 1.26 -25.42 -0.83
N ILE A 172 2.13 -24.43 -1.02
CA ILE A 172 3.28 -24.50 -1.93
C ILE A 172 4.55 -24.31 -1.12
N THR A 173 5.52 -25.22 -1.26
CA THR A 173 6.87 -25.03 -0.74
C THR A 173 7.85 -24.80 -1.88
N ALA A 174 8.93 -24.06 -1.60
CA ALA A 174 10.01 -23.82 -2.54
C ALA A 174 11.33 -24.31 -1.95
N ASN A 175 12.23 -24.83 -2.77
CA ASN A 175 13.51 -25.42 -2.31
C ASN A 175 14.47 -24.43 -1.64
N TYR A 176 14.26 -23.13 -1.79
CA TYR A 176 15.18 -22.07 -1.35
C TYR A 176 14.58 -21.16 -0.26
N ALA A 177 13.29 -21.31 0.07
CA ALA A 177 12.60 -20.49 1.07
C ALA A 177 12.23 -21.35 2.28
N PRO A 178 12.62 -20.96 3.51
CA PRO A 178 12.14 -21.64 4.70
C PRO A 178 10.66 -21.32 4.91
N GLY A 179 9.81 -22.34 4.79
CA GLY A 179 8.37 -22.25 5.04
C GLY A 179 7.51 -22.57 3.83
N ALA A 180 6.24 -22.86 4.12
CA ALA A 180 5.22 -23.10 3.11
C ALA A 180 4.37 -21.85 2.92
N ILE A 181 4.04 -21.52 1.67
CA ILE A 181 2.98 -20.57 1.36
C ILE A 181 1.67 -21.35 1.49
N THR A 182 0.95 -21.11 2.58
CA THR A 182 -0.36 -21.73 2.83
C THR A 182 -1.45 -20.96 2.11
N TYR A 183 -2.42 -21.68 1.54
CA TYR A 183 -3.58 -21.10 0.89
C TYR A 183 -4.86 -21.46 1.67
N SER A 184 -5.93 -20.68 1.46
CA SER A 184 -7.26 -21.06 1.93
C SER A 184 -7.76 -22.30 1.19
N GLU A 185 -8.74 -23.01 1.75
CA GLU A 185 -9.33 -24.22 1.15
C GLU A 185 -10.24 -23.93 -0.07
N GLU A 186 -10.18 -22.71 -0.59
CA GLU A 186 -10.98 -22.26 -1.73
C GLU A 186 -10.33 -22.66 -3.06
N GLU A 187 -11.14 -22.88 -4.08
CA GLU A 187 -10.66 -23.10 -5.44
C GLU A 187 -9.95 -21.85 -5.97
N ARG A 188 -8.78 -22.03 -6.60
CA ARG A 188 -8.03 -20.94 -7.22
C ARG A 188 -7.54 -21.34 -8.60
N SER A 189 -7.59 -20.39 -9.53
CA SER A 189 -7.04 -20.54 -10.89
C SER A 189 -5.62 -19.98 -11.02
N ASP A 190 -5.13 -19.24 -10.02
CA ASP A 190 -3.77 -18.72 -10.05
C ASP A 190 -3.10 -18.63 -8.68
N VAL A 191 -1.77 -18.67 -8.74
CA VAL A 191 -0.88 -18.43 -7.62
C VAL A 191 0.29 -17.57 -8.05
N TYR A 192 0.80 -16.79 -7.10
CA TYR A 192 1.99 -15.96 -7.28
C TYR A 192 3.08 -16.56 -6.41
N VAL A 193 4.17 -16.99 -7.02
CA VAL A 193 5.31 -17.55 -6.29
C VAL A 193 6.57 -16.77 -6.63
N PRO A 194 7.40 -16.44 -5.64
CA PRO A 194 8.73 -15.95 -5.94
C PRO A 194 9.53 -17.04 -6.64
N LEU A 195 10.46 -16.65 -7.48
CA LEU A 195 11.57 -17.45 -7.98
C LEU A 195 12.83 -17.09 -7.21
N ASP A 196 13.77 -18.02 -7.11
CA ASP A 196 15.05 -17.82 -6.44
C ASP A 196 15.88 -16.77 -7.19
N SER A 197 16.11 -15.62 -6.56
CA SER A 197 16.93 -14.55 -7.15
C SER A 197 18.43 -14.84 -7.07
N THR A 198 18.83 -15.94 -6.42
CA THR A 198 20.22 -16.36 -6.15
C THR A 198 20.65 -17.60 -6.93
N ALA A 199 19.70 -18.43 -7.40
CA ALA A 199 19.95 -19.63 -8.22
C ALA A 199 19.41 -19.47 -9.65
N GLN A 200 19.77 -20.36 -10.58
CA GLN A 200 19.23 -20.37 -11.96
C GLN A 200 17.97 -21.23 -12.10
N THR A 201 17.55 -21.87 -11.02
CA THR A 201 16.46 -22.83 -11.01
C THR A 201 15.66 -22.69 -9.72
N SER A 202 14.36 -22.96 -9.79
CA SER A 202 13.49 -23.06 -8.63
C SER A 202 12.61 -24.29 -8.76
N THR A 203 12.52 -25.05 -7.67
CA THR A 203 11.67 -26.22 -7.57
C THR A 203 10.56 -25.94 -6.56
N PHE A 204 9.32 -26.10 -7.00
CA PHE A 204 8.12 -25.91 -6.22
C PHE A 204 7.43 -27.24 -5.99
N VAL A 205 6.99 -27.49 -4.76
CA VAL A 205 6.18 -28.65 -4.40
C VAL A 205 4.80 -28.16 -3.99
N PHE A 206 3.80 -28.55 -4.78
CA PHE A 206 2.39 -28.23 -4.58
C PHE A 206 1.74 -29.39 -3.84
N ASN A 207 1.10 -29.09 -2.72
CA ASN A 207 0.26 -30.04 -2.00
C ASN A 207 -1.19 -29.59 -2.12
N PHE A 208 -2.05 -30.48 -2.58
CA PHE A 208 -3.47 -30.23 -2.80
C PHE A 208 -4.31 -30.78 -1.64
N LEU A 209 -5.57 -30.34 -1.53
CA LEU A 209 -6.46 -30.82 -0.47
C LEU A 209 -6.87 -32.29 -0.63
N ASP A 210 -6.83 -32.82 -1.85
CA ASP A 210 -7.07 -34.24 -2.15
C ASP A 210 -5.93 -35.16 -1.66
N GLY A 211 -4.87 -34.58 -1.07
CA GLY A 211 -3.70 -35.30 -0.58
C GLY A 211 -2.64 -35.57 -1.64
N SER A 212 -2.88 -35.18 -2.90
CA SER A 212 -1.89 -35.31 -3.96
C SER A 212 -0.76 -34.27 -3.83
N THR A 213 0.42 -34.66 -4.31
CA THR A 213 1.60 -33.79 -4.38
C THR A 213 2.08 -33.73 -5.83
N ARG A 214 2.42 -32.53 -6.29
CA ARG A 214 3.04 -32.29 -7.60
C ARG A 214 4.28 -31.42 -7.48
N THR A 215 5.24 -31.64 -8.35
CA THR A 215 6.48 -30.86 -8.41
C THR A 215 6.55 -30.12 -9.73
N LEU A 216 6.96 -28.86 -9.70
CA LEU A 216 7.29 -28.04 -10.87
C LEU A 216 8.71 -27.52 -10.70
N LYS A 217 9.57 -27.79 -11.68
CA LYS A 217 10.91 -27.19 -11.73
C LYS A 217 11.00 -26.20 -12.88
N VAL A 218 11.47 -25.00 -12.57
CA VAL A 218 11.55 -23.88 -13.50
C VAL A 218 13.00 -23.41 -13.58
N ASP A 219 13.55 -23.38 -14.79
CA ASP A 219 14.88 -22.85 -15.09
C ASP A 219 14.78 -21.44 -15.69
N TYR A 220 15.76 -20.57 -15.44
CA TYR A 220 15.79 -19.21 -15.95
C TYR A 220 17.19 -18.60 -15.97
N THR A 221 17.32 -17.51 -16.72
CA THR A 221 18.53 -16.69 -16.80
C THR A 221 18.42 -15.47 -15.89
N ARG A 222 19.53 -15.16 -15.20
CA ARG A 222 19.67 -14.01 -14.30
C ARG A 222 20.50 -12.93 -14.95
N THR A 223 19.97 -11.71 -14.98
CA THR A 223 20.72 -10.53 -15.45
C THR A 223 20.59 -9.41 -14.43
N GLY A 224 21.71 -8.91 -13.91
CA GLY A 224 21.72 -7.69 -13.11
C GLY A 224 21.41 -6.48 -13.99
N ARG A 225 20.39 -5.70 -13.64
CA ARG A 225 20.03 -4.44 -14.33
C ARG A 225 19.55 -3.39 -13.34
N LYS A 226 19.90 -2.14 -13.60
CA LYS A 226 19.31 -0.99 -12.91
C LYS A 226 18.08 -0.54 -13.69
N LEU A 227 16.90 -1.07 -13.33
CA LEU A 227 15.64 -0.73 -14.01
C LEU A 227 15.19 0.69 -13.72
N PHE A 228 15.34 1.12 -12.47
CA PHE A 228 15.00 2.45 -12.00
C PHE A 228 16.10 2.97 -11.09
N ASN A 229 16.36 4.28 -11.15
CA ASN A 229 17.44 4.87 -10.37
C ASN A 229 17.26 4.71 -8.85
N ALA A 230 16.03 4.81 -8.37
CA ALA A 230 15.69 4.65 -6.96
C ALA A 230 15.87 3.22 -6.43
N CYS A 231 15.77 2.21 -7.30
CA CYS A 231 15.79 0.78 -6.91
C CYS A 231 17.19 0.16 -6.84
N GLY A 232 18.23 0.90 -7.24
CA GLY A 232 19.57 0.33 -7.38
C GLY A 232 19.63 -0.79 -8.43
N TRP A 233 20.61 -1.68 -8.28
CA TRP A 233 20.76 -2.87 -9.12
C TRP A 233 19.77 -3.95 -8.70
N GLN A 234 19.05 -4.51 -9.67
CA GLN A 234 18.07 -5.56 -9.44
C GLN A 234 18.40 -6.79 -10.31
N THR A 235 18.11 -7.98 -9.80
CA THR A 235 18.25 -9.23 -10.57
C THR A 235 16.98 -9.46 -11.39
N VAL A 236 17.06 -9.31 -12.71
CA VAL A 236 15.95 -9.56 -13.61
C VAL A 236 16.00 -11.01 -14.10
N LEU A 237 14.89 -11.72 -13.93
CA LEU A 237 14.73 -13.10 -14.40
C LEU A 237 14.07 -13.14 -15.78
N SER A 238 14.64 -13.93 -16.68
CA SER A 238 14.21 -14.04 -18.07
C SER A 238 14.50 -15.42 -18.65
N GLY A 239 13.95 -15.72 -19.82
CA GLY A 239 14.16 -17.00 -20.48
C GLY A 239 13.64 -18.20 -19.69
N LEU A 240 12.48 -18.06 -19.02
CA LEU A 240 11.86 -19.14 -18.26
C LEU A 240 11.66 -20.40 -19.11
N LYS A 241 11.96 -21.56 -18.52
CA LYS A 241 11.75 -22.89 -19.09
C LYS A 241 11.23 -23.82 -18.00
N VAL A 242 10.36 -24.75 -18.36
CA VAL A 242 9.92 -25.82 -17.45
C VAL A 242 10.78 -27.06 -17.74
N ASP A 243 11.32 -27.66 -16.69
CA ASP A 243 11.99 -28.95 -16.77
C ASP A 243 10.93 -30.05 -16.83
N THR A 244 10.69 -30.59 -18.03
CA THR A 244 9.65 -31.60 -18.29
C THR A 244 9.95 -32.97 -17.67
N VAL A 245 11.20 -33.22 -17.25
CA VAL A 245 11.60 -34.49 -16.63
C VAL A 245 11.39 -34.44 -15.12
N ALA A 246 11.70 -33.31 -14.48
CA ALA A 246 11.54 -33.11 -13.05
C ALA A 246 10.11 -32.68 -12.63
N THR A 247 9.27 -32.31 -13.60
CA THR A 247 7.89 -31.85 -13.36
C THR A 247 6.92 -33.03 -13.37
N THR A 248 6.02 -33.09 -12.39
CA THR A 248 5.03 -34.19 -12.26
C THR A 248 3.59 -33.79 -12.61
N PHE A 249 3.39 -32.57 -13.11
CA PHE A 249 2.12 -32.13 -13.70
C PHE A 249 1.90 -32.77 -15.08
N THR A 250 0.63 -32.87 -15.50
CA THR A 250 0.26 -33.42 -16.82
C THR A 250 0.86 -32.57 -17.95
N GLU A 251 0.77 -31.25 -17.84
CA GLU A 251 1.41 -30.30 -18.75
C GLU A 251 1.77 -29.02 -17.99
N ALA A 252 2.89 -28.38 -18.36
CA ALA A 252 3.25 -27.06 -17.88
C ALA A 252 3.94 -26.26 -18.99
N THR A 253 3.28 -25.21 -19.45
CA THR A 253 3.66 -24.44 -20.65
C THR A 253 4.01 -23.01 -20.27
N VAL A 254 5.17 -22.52 -20.76
CA VAL A 254 5.63 -21.14 -20.52
C VAL A 254 4.91 -20.18 -21.45
N GLY A 255 3.99 -19.38 -20.92
CA GLY A 255 3.29 -18.34 -21.68
C GLY A 255 4.10 -17.04 -21.83
N LYS A 256 4.85 -16.64 -20.80
CA LYS A 256 5.75 -15.48 -20.83
C LYS A 256 7.09 -15.83 -20.21
N THR A 257 8.15 -15.65 -21.00
CA THR A 257 9.52 -16.00 -20.61
C THR A 257 10.19 -14.98 -19.70
N ASN A 258 9.65 -13.76 -19.58
CA ASN A 258 10.21 -12.68 -18.76
C ASN A 258 9.31 -12.41 -17.55
N ILE A 259 9.93 -12.14 -16.40
CA ILE A 259 9.20 -11.64 -15.22
C ILE A 259 8.93 -10.15 -15.39
N GLN A 260 7.73 -9.73 -15.00
CA GLN A 260 7.30 -8.34 -15.02
C GLN A 260 6.38 -8.02 -13.83
N ASP A 261 6.18 -6.73 -13.56
CA ASP A 261 5.35 -6.26 -12.47
C ASP A 261 4.37 -5.19 -12.97
N PRO A 262 3.04 -5.41 -12.90
CA PRO A 262 2.38 -6.57 -12.28
C PRO A 262 2.67 -7.89 -13.00
N PRO A 263 2.69 -9.03 -12.26
CA PRO A 263 2.92 -10.34 -12.86
C PRO A 263 1.84 -10.68 -13.89
N LEU A 264 2.28 -11.14 -15.06
CA LEU A 264 1.44 -11.82 -16.05
C LEU A 264 1.61 -13.32 -15.91
N THR A 265 0.66 -14.10 -16.45
CA THR A 265 0.78 -15.56 -16.49
C THR A 265 2.08 -15.97 -17.19
N ASN A 266 3.02 -16.45 -16.38
CA ASN A 266 4.31 -16.93 -16.83
C ASN A 266 4.23 -18.41 -17.23
N ILE A 267 3.53 -19.21 -16.42
CA ILE A 267 3.39 -20.65 -16.63
C ILE A 267 1.91 -21.02 -16.50
N ALA A 268 1.38 -21.72 -17.50
CA ALA A 268 0.07 -22.36 -17.46
C ALA A 268 0.27 -23.84 -17.12
N ILE A 269 -0.50 -24.36 -16.15
CA ILE A 269 -0.37 -25.70 -15.61
C ILE A 269 -1.67 -26.46 -15.85
N THR A 270 -1.56 -27.64 -16.46
CA THR A 270 -2.64 -28.61 -16.57
C THR A 270 -2.41 -29.68 -15.51
N PHE A 271 -3.38 -29.80 -14.60
CA PHE A 271 -3.38 -30.78 -13.53
C PHE A 271 -3.89 -32.12 -14.04
#